data_AF-A0A348WCE0-F1
#
_entry.id   AF-A0A348WCE0-F1
#
_cell.length_a   1.000
_cell.length_b   1.000
_cell.length_c   1.000
_cell.angle_alpha   90.00
_cell.angle_beta   90.00
_cell.angle_gamma   90.00
#
_symmetry.space_group_name_H-M   'P 1'
#
loop_
_entity.id
_entity.type
_entity.pdbx_description
1 polymer ?
#
loop_
_entity_poly.entity_id
_entity_poly.type
_entity_poly.pdbx_seq_one_letter_code
_entity_poly.pdbx_strand_id
1 'polypeptide(L)'
;MQLRLKNMAQVRLFAVVVTACALTGVHLMQLVIYPPDLWRQILVTSTVITISMAMPIAYFVGLQMAAVERLTAQLEHAVNHDALTATCSRLRFYEEVGKARNWPLMLIATDI
;
A
#
# COMPACT_ATOMS: atom_id res chain seq x y z
N MET A 1 -0.75 2.61 9.76
CA MET A 1 -1.51 3.05 8.56
C MET A 1 -1.10 2.12 7.42
N GLN A 2 -1.85 1.05 7.18
CA GLN A 2 -1.55 0.11 6.08
C GLN A 2 -1.94 0.80 4.77
N LEU A 3 -0.96 1.12 3.92
CA LEU A 3 -1.19 1.66 2.58
C LEU A 3 -1.85 0.59 1.73
N ARG A 4 -3.18 0.59 1.72
CA ARG A 4 -4.00 -0.27 0.86
C ARG A 4 -4.11 0.37 -0.52
N LEU A 5 -3.28 -0.08 -1.46
CA LEU A 5 -3.21 0.30 -2.86
C LEU A 5 -4.17 -0.59 -3.67
N LYS A 6 -5.46 -0.49 -3.39
CA LYS A 6 -6.51 -1.27 -4.05
C LYS A 6 -6.77 -0.85 -5.50
N ASN A 7 -6.46 0.41 -5.85
CA ASN A 7 -6.86 0.99 -7.13
C ASN A 7 -5.68 1.64 -7.87
N MET A 8 -5.71 1.60 -9.21
CA MET A 8 -4.69 2.22 -10.08
C MET A 8 -4.57 3.73 -9.86
N ALA A 9 -5.65 4.39 -9.43
CA ALA A 9 -5.61 5.79 -9.01
C ALA A 9 -4.71 5.99 -7.78
N GLN A 10 -4.73 5.06 -6.82
CA GLN A 10 -3.89 5.14 -5.62
C GLN A 10 -2.42 4.84 -5.95
N VAL A 11 -2.15 3.93 -6.90
CA VAL A 11 -0.79 3.68 -7.40
C VAL A 11 -0.21 4.93 -8.07
N ARG A 12 -1.01 5.61 -8.91
CA ARG A 12 -0.60 6.90 -9.50
C ARG A 12 -0.37 7.97 -8.43
N LEU A 13 -1.27 8.08 -7.46
CA LEU A 13 -1.13 9.03 -6.35
C LEU A 13 0.14 8.74 -5.53
N PHE A 14 0.42 7.48 -5.22
CA PHE A 14 1.64 7.06 -4.55
C PHE A 14 2.89 7.49 -5.33
N ALA A 15 2.94 7.20 -6.63
CA ALA A 15 4.08 7.58 -7.47
C ALA A 15 4.30 9.10 -7.50
N VAL A 16 3.21 9.87 -7.60
CA VAL A 16 3.27 11.35 -7.57
C VAL A 16 3.77 11.84 -6.21
N VAL A 17 3.24 11.33 -5.10
CA VAL A 17 3.64 11.74 -3.75
C VAL A 17 5.11 11.41 -3.49
N VAL A 18 5.57 10.21 -3.82
CA VAL A 18 6.98 9.81 -3.63
C VAL A 18 7.90 10.67 -4.49
N THR A 19 7.53 10.94 -5.74
CA THR A 19 8.31 11.81 -6.64
C THR A 19 8.36 13.25 -6.10
N ALA A 20 7.24 13.78 -5.57
CA ALA A 20 7.19 15.09 -4.95
C ALA A 20 8.07 15.18 -3.70
N CYS A 21 8.07 14.13 -2.85
CA CYS A 21 8.98 14.04 -1.71
C CYS A 21 10.45 14.02 -2.16
N ALA A 22 10.78 13.25 -3.20
CA ALA A 22 12.13 13.20 -3.76
C ALA A 22 12.58 14.57 -4.30
N LEU A 23 11.73 15.25 -5.06
CA LEU A 23 11.98 16.61 -5.56
C LEU A 23 12.21 17.60 -4.40
N THR A 24 11.38 17.53 -3.37
CA THR A 24 11.51 18.39 -2.19
C THR A 24 12.86 18.16 -1.51
N GLY A 25 13.28 16.90 -1.35
CA GLY A 25 14.59 16.56 -0.80
C GLY A 25 15.75 17.09 -1.65
N VAL A 26 15.69 16.89 -2.97
CA VAL A 26 16.71 17.39 -3.91
C VAL A 26 16.83 18.91 -3.85
N HIS A 27 15.71 19.63 -3.87
CA HIS A 27 15.71 21.10 -3.79
C HIS A 27 16.22 21.61 -2.44
N LEU A 28 15.85 20.95 -1.35
CA LEU A 28 16.33 21.31 -0.02
C LEU A 28 17.85 21.13 0.10
N MET A 29 18.40 20.05 -0.46
CA MET A 29 19.86 19.88 -0.53
C MET A 29 20.52 20.94 -1.42
N GLN A 30 19.91 21.32 -2.53
CA GLN A 30 20.46 22.33 -3.43
C GLN A 30 20.57 23.71 -2.79
N LEU A 31 19.59 24.09 -1.97
CA LEU A 31 19.61 25.35 -1.21
C LEU A 31 20.77 25.42 -0.20
N VAL A 32 21.17 24.27 0.36
CA VAL A 32 22.26 24.19 1.34
C VAL A 32 23.64 24.15 0.66
N ILE A 33 23.73 23.48 -0.48
CA ILE A 33 25.03 23.14 -1.11
C ILE A 33 25.48 24.18 -2.15
N TYR A 34 24.56 24.71 -2.96
CA TYR A 34 24.93 25.50 -4.14
C TYR A 34 24.69 27.00 -3.95
N PRO A 35 25.58 27.86 -4.48
CA PRO A 35 25.37 29.30 -4.51
C PRO A 35 24.22 29.69 -5.47
N PRO A 36 23.53 30.82 -5.19
CA PRO A 36 22.29 31.20 -5.88
C PRO A 36 22.41 31.46 -7.38
N ASP A 37 23.61 31.79 -7.86
CA ASP A 37 23.86 32.06 -9.28
C ASP A 37 23.65 30.84 -10.18
N LEU A 38 23.79 29.62 -9.62
CA LEU A 38 23.66 28.37 -10.36
C LEU A 38 22.26 27.72 -10.21
N TRP A 39 21.40 28.27 -9.34
CA TRP A 39 20.13 27.62 -9.00
C TRP A 39 19.23 27.42 -10.22
N ARG A 40 19.06 28.43 -11.08
CA ARG A 40 18.11 28.31 -12.21
C ARG A 40 18.46 27.15 -13.16
N GLN A 41 19.73 26.97 -13.48
CA GLN A 41 20.15 25.92 -14.41
C GLN A 41 20.10 24.55 -13.74
N ILE A 42 20.57 24.46 -12.49
CA ILE A 42 20.58 23.21 -11.73
C ILE A 42 19.15 22.74 -11.44
N LEU A 43 18.24 23.64 -11.04
CA LEU A 43 16.85 23.32 -10.68
C LEU A 43 16.10 22.66 -11.82
N VAL A 44 16.22 23.20 -13.04
CA VAL A 44 15.53 22.65 -14.21
C VAL A 44 16.06 21.25 -14.53
N THR A 45 17.39 21.12 -14.67
CA THR A 45 18.02 19.84 -15.01
C THR A 45 17.78 18.78 -13.93
N SER A 46 17.90 19.14 -12.65
CA SER A 46 17.67 18.20 -11.54
C SER A 46 16.21 17.77 -11.45
N THR A 47 15.26 18.66 -11.71
CA THR A 47 13.83 18.34 -11.69
C THR A 47 13.51 17.30 -12.77
N VAL A 48 13.99 17.53 -14.00
CA VAL A 48 13.77 16.60 -15.12
C VAL A 48 14.38 15.22 -14.81
N ILE A 49 15.64 15.19 -14.34
CA ILE A 49 16.31 13.94 -13.99
C ILE A 49 15.54 13.22 -12.87
N THR A 50 15.19 13.94 -11.81
CA THR A 50 14.50 13.36 -10.65
C THR A 50 13.14 12.79 -11.06
N ILE A 51 12.34 13.51 -11.84
CA ILE A 51 11.05 12.99 -12.32
C ILE A 51 11.26 11.77 -13.23
N SER A 52 12.21 11.86 -14.17
CA SER A 52 12.47 10.78 -15.13
C SER A 52 12.90 9.46 -14.48
N MET A 53 13.54 9.52 -13.31
CA MET A 53 13.96 8.33 -12.57
C MET A 53 12.98 7.95 -11.46
N ALA A 54 12.65 8.87 -10.56
CA ALA A 54 11.87 8.56 -9.38
C ALA A 54 10.43 8.16 -9.74
N MET A 55 9.82 8.80 -10.73
CA MET A 55 8.43 8.55 -11.10
C MET A 55 8.19 7.13 -11.63
N PRO A 56 8.92 6.62 -12.65
CA PRO A 56 8.72 5.26 -13.13
C PRO A 56 9.10 4.20 -12.09
N ILE A 57 10.15 4.45 -11.29
CA ILE A 57 10.54 3.53 -10.20
C ILE A 57 9.42 3.45 -9.16
N ALA A 58 8.92 4.60 -8.68
CA ALA A 58 7.85 4.64 -7.68
C ALA A 58 6.55 4.04 -8.23
N TYR A 59 6.24 4.26 -9.51
CA TYR A 59 5.09 3.65 -10.17
C TYR A 59 5.21 2.12 -10.24
N PHE A 60 6.38 1.59 -10.63
CA PHE A 60 6.63 0.15 -10.67
C PHE A 60 6.55 -0.49 -9.29
N VAL A 61 7.14 0.15 -8.27
CA VAL A 61 7.02 -0.30 -6.87
C VAL A 61 5.56 -0.31 -6.43
N GLY A 62 4.80 0.74 -6.73
CA GLY A 62 3.38 0.83 -6.41
C GLY A 62 2.54 -0.27 -7.06
N LEU A 63 2.85 -0.65 -8.30
CA LEU A 63 2.22 -1.80 -8.97
C LEU A 63 2.49 -3.11 -8.25
N GLN A 64 3.74 -3.34 -7.83
CA GLN A 64 4.09 -4.57 -7.11
C GLN A 64 3.45 -4.62 -5.73
N MET A 65 3.37 -3.49 -5.03
CA MET A 65 2.65 -3.41 -3.75
C MET A 65 1.16 -3.75 -3.91
N ALA A 66 0.51 -3.25 -4.97
CA ALA A 66 -0.88 -3.60 -5.28
C ALA A 66 -1.06 -5.09 -5.61
N ALA A 67 -0.09 -5.70 -6.32
CA ALA A 67 -0.11 -7.13 -6.62
C ALA A 67 0.03 -7.99 -5.35
N VAL A 68 0.96 -7.62 -4.47
CA VAL A 68 1.13 -8.29 -3.16
C VAL A 68 -0.14 -8.16 -2.33
N GLU A 69 -0.74 -6.97 -2.24
CA GLU A 69 -1.98 -6.79 -1.48
C GLU A 69 -3.13 -7.66 -2.01
N ARG A 70 -3.27 -7.76 -3.34
CA ARG A 70 -4.28 -8.62 -3.96
C ARG A 70 -4.05 -10.09 -3.58
N LEU A 71 -2.79 -10.54 -3.61
CA LEU A 71 -2.44 -11.92 -3.23
C LEU A 71 -2.68 -12.16 -1.74
N THR A 72 -2.32 -11.21 -0.87
CA THR A 72 -2.61 -11.26 0.56
C THR A 72 -4.12 -11.35 0.81
N ALA A 73 -4.94 -10.57 0.11
CA ALA A 73 -6.39 -10.63 0.25
C ALA A 73 -6.97 -11.98 -0.21
N GLN A 74 -6.41 -12.59 -1.26
CA GLN A 74 -6.81 -13.92 -1.72
C GLN A 74 -6.42 -15.02 -0.73
N LEU A 75 -5.19 -14.95 -0.19
CA LEU A 75 -4.72 -15.86 0.85
C LEU A 75 -5.54 -15.72 2.12
N GLU A 76 -5.81 -14.49 2.56
CA GLU A 76 -6.68 -14.21 3.71
C GLU A 76 -8.06 -14.82 3.48
N HIS A 77 -8.64 -14.70 2.28
CA HIS A 77 -9.92 -15.32 1.97
C HIS A 77 -9.87 -16.85 2.01
N ALA A 78 -8.83 -17.46 1.44
CA ALA A 78 -8.64 -18.90 1.39
C ALA A 78 -8.32 -19.54 2.76
N VAL A 79 -7.66 -18.82 3.67
CA VAL A 79 -7.43 -19.29 5.04
C VAL A 79 -8.69 -19.16 5.89
N ASN A 80 -9.48 -18.11 5.64
CA ASN A 80 -10.62 -17.75 6.47
C ASN A 80 -11.94 -18.39 6.04
N HIS A 81 -12.00 -19.01 4.87
CA HIS A 81 -13.17 -19.75 4.40
C HIS A 81 -12.74 -21.13 3.95
N ASP A 82 -13.52 -22.13 4.34
CA ASP A 82 -13.34 -23.48 3.87
C ASP A 82 -13.67 -23.55 2.36
N ALA A 83 -12.77 -24.14 1.58
CA ALA A 83 -12.90 -24.18 0.12
C ALA A 83 -14.04 -25.09 -0.37
N LEU A 84 -14.45 -26.08 0.43
CA LEU A 84 -15.49 -27.04 0.07
C LEU A 84 -16.88 -26.50 0.39
N THR A 85 -17.05 -25.82 1.52
CA THR A 85 -18.36 -25.36 2.00
C THR A 85 -18.58 -23.85 1.87
N ALA A 86 -17.53 -23.09 1.52
CA ALA A 86 -17.50 -21.62 1.55
C ALA A 86 -17.87 -20.99 2.91
N THR A 87 -18.00 -21.80 3.96
CA THR A 87 -18.28 -21.33 5.33
C THR A 87 -17.00 -20.78 5.95
N CYS A 88 -17.12 -19.93 6.97
CA CYS A 88 -15.95 -19.50 7.74
C CYS A 88 -15.17 -20.71 8.26
N SER A 89 -13.84 -20.64 8.17
CA SER A 89 -12.98 -21.67 8.73
C SER A 89 -13.13 -21.73 10.24
N ARG A 90 -12.84 -22.91 10.81
CA ARG A 90 -12.90 -23.12 12.26
C ARG A 90 -12.12 -22.07 13.04
N LEU A 91 -10.93 -21.69 12.55
CA LEU A 91 -10.07 -20.67 13.16
C LEU A 91 -10.78 -19.30 13.24
N ARG A 92 -11.33 -18.83 12.11
CA ARG A 92 -12.04 -17.55 12.06
C ARG A 92 -13.33 -17.55 12.90
N PHE A 93 -14.02 -18.68 12.97
CA PHE A 93 -15.17 -18.82 13.86
C PHE A 93 -14.80 -18.56 15.32
N TYR A 94 -13.70 -19.16 15.82
CA TYR A 94 -13.23 -18.91 17.19
C TYR A 94 -12.77 -17.46 17.41
N GLU A 95 -12.14 -16.82 16.42
CA GLU A 95 -11.77 -15.40 16.51
C GLU A 95 -12.99 -14.49 16.65
N GLU A 96 -14.04 -14.70 15.84
CA GLU A 96 -15.26 -13.89 15.90
C GLU A 96 -16.04 -14.14 17.20
N VAL A 97 -16.15 -15.39 17.64
CA VAL A 97 -16.74 -15.72 18.96
C VAL A 97 -15.95 -15.07 20.10
N GLY A 98 -14.62 -15.04 19.99
CA GLY A 98 -13.74 -14.37 20.96
C GLY A 98 -13.98 -12.87 21.08
N LYS A 99 -14.37 -12.18 20.00
CA LYS A 99 -14.73 -10.75 20.00
C LYS A 99 -16.09 -10.49 20.65
N ALA A 100 -17.02 -11.43 20.53
CA ALA A 100 -18.39 -11.31 21.03
C ALA A 100 -18.57 -11.78 22.49
N ARG A 101 -17.47 -11.97 23.23
CA ARG A 101 -17.42 -12.61 24.57
C ARG A 101 -18.37 -12.05 25.63
N ASN A 102 -18.82 -10.80 25.49
CA ASN A 102 -19.70 -10.13 26.46
C ASN A 102 -21.17 -10.03 26.00
N TRP A 103 -21.53 -10.64 24.88
CA TRP A 103 -22.89 -10.61 24.35
C TRP A 103 -23.54 -11.99 24.52
N PRO A 104 -24.85 -12.07 24.82
CA PRO A 104 -25.54 -13.35 24.76
C PRO A 104 -25.50 -13.88 23.32
N LEU A 105 -24.97 -15.09 23.16
CA LEU A 105 -24.78 -15.75 21.85
C LEU A 105 -25.56 -17.06 21.82
N MET A 106 -26.10 -17.40 20.65
CA MET A 106 -26.72 -18.69 20.36
C MET A 106 -25.78 -19.50 19.47
N LEU A 107 -25.45 -20.73 19.90
CA LEU A 107 -24.65 -21.67 19.12
C LEU A 107 -25.56 -22.77 18.56
N ILE A 108 -25.54 -22.95 17.24
CA ILE A 108 -26.21 -24.05 16.56
C ILE A 108 -25.11 -24.93 15.95
N ALA A 109 -25.11 -26.22 16.30
CA ALA A 109 -24.21 -27.21 15.74
C ALA A 109 -25.04 -28.26 15.00
N THR A 110 -24.56 -28.64 13.82
CA THR A 110 -25.21 -29.63 12.96
C THR A 110 -24.19 -30.74 12.67
N ASP A 111 -24.62 -31.98 12.81
CA ASP A 111 -23.87 -33.18 12.46
C ASP A 111 -24.69 -33.96 11.41
N ILE A 112 -24.03 -34.64 10.47
CA ILE A 112 -24.66 -35.34 9.33
C ILE A 112 -24.58 -36.85 9.51
#